data_AF-A0A2S9GQL4-F1
#
_entry.id   AF-A0A2S9GQL4-F1
#
_cell.length_a   1.000
_cell.length_b   1.000
_cell.length_c   1.000
_cell.angle_alpha   90.00
_cell.angle_beta   90.00
_cell.angle_gamma   90.00
#
_symmetry.space_group_name_H-M   'P 1'
#
loop_
_entity.id
_entity.type
_entity.pdbx_description
1 polymer ?
#
loop_
_entity_poly.entity_id
_entity_poly.type
_entity_poly.pdbx_seq_one_letter_code
_entity_poly.pdbx_strand_id
1 'polypeptide(L)' 'ADYCPLTVDALHEQASAQTGLTDYGQQDYRERMAVLLKAFHELPRLTAFGRTYAFSLMLTFLKGRLQVIDH' A
#
# COMPACT_ATOMS: atom_id res chain seq x y z
N ALA A 1 3.06 10.70 -14.98
CA ALA A 1 2.68 10.51 -13.56
C ALA A 1 3.21 9.15 -13.14
N ASP A 2 3.87 9.03 -11.99
CA ASP A 2 4.34 7.73 -11.49
C ASP A 2 3.14 6.79 -11.35
N TYR A 3 3.16 5.66 -12.05
CA TYR A 3 2.03 4.71 -12.10
C TYR A 3 1.82 3.98 -10.76
N CYS A 4 2.77 4.10 -9.81
CA CYS A 4 2.78 3.39 -8.54
C CYS A 4 3.23 4.32 -7.39
N PRO A 5 2.37 5.25 -6.91
CA PRO A 5 2.74 6.15 -5.83
C PRO A 5 2.85 5.38 -4.51
N LEU A 6 4.03 5.31 -3.90
CA LEU A 6 4.25 4.68 -2.60
C LEU A 6 3.77 5.57 -1.44
N THR A 7 2.49 5.96 -1.49
CA THR A 7 1.82 6.73 -0.44
C THR A 7 0.72 5.89 0.19
N VAL A 8 0.39 6.17 1.45
CA VAL A 8 -0.69 5.46 2.15
C VAL A 8 -1.99 5.61 1.36
N ASP A 9 -2.34 6.82 0.94
CA ASP A 9 -3.62 7.09 0.29
C ASP A 9 -3.73 6.42 -1.08
N ALA A 10 -2.71 6.53 -1.94
CA ALA A 10 -2.73 5.87 -3.25
C ALA A 10 -2.82 4.34 -3.15
N LEU A 11 -2.18 3.75 -2.14
CA LEU A 11 -2.25 2.31 -1.90
C LEU A 11 -3.65 1.88 -1.43
N HIS A 12 -4.33 2.68 -0.61
CA HIS A 12 -5.71 2.40 -0.21
C HIS A 12 -6.68 2.60 -1.37
N GLU A 13 -6.60 3.72 -2.08
CA GLU A 13 -7.43 4.00 -3.26
C GLU A 13 -7.33 2.85 -4.27
N GLN A 14 -6.10 2.41 -4.58
CA GLN A 14 -5.87 1.34 -5.52
C GLN A 14 -6.34 -0.04 -5.00
N ALA A 15 -6.15 -0.34 -3.72
CA ALA A 15 -6.63 -1.59 -3.13
C ALA A 15 -8.16 -1.66 -3.11
N SER A 16 -8.84 -0.56 -2.77
CA SER A 16 -10.31 -0.47 -2.84
C SER A 16 -10.80 -0.56 -4.28
N ALA A 17 -10.18 0.14 -5.23
CA ALA A 17 -10.55 0.05 -6.64
C ALA A 17 -10.42 -1.38 -7.21
N GLN A 18 -9.41 -2.15 -6.76
CA GLN A 18 -9.17 -3.51 -7.23
C GLN A 18 -10.04 -4.58 -6.57
N THR A 19 -10.64 -4.31 -5.42
CA THR A 19 -11.43 -5.30 -4.65
C THR A 19 -12.91 -4.96 -4.58
N GLY A 20 -13.28 -3.69 -4.75
CA GLY A 20 -14.62 -3.17 -4.46
C GLY A 20 -14.89 -2.98 -2.96
N LEU A 21 -13.91 -3.29 -2.09
CA LEU A 21 -14.05 -3.24 -0.63
C LEU A 21 -13.41 -1.96 -0.07
N THR A 22 -13.99 -1.42 1.00
CA THR A 22 -13.52 -0.17 1.63
C THR A 22 -13.37 -0.28 3.15
N ASP A 23 -13.80 -1.38 3.77
CA ASP A 23 -13.59 -1.61 5.20
C ASP A 23 -12.24 -2.26 5.48
N TYR A 24 -11.31 -1.43 5.95
CA TYR A 24 -9.96 -1.85 6.35
C TYR A 24 -9.82 -2.10 7.87
N GLY A 25 -10.92 -1.99 8.61
CA GLY A 25 -10.99 -2.15 10.06
C GLY A 25 -10.25 -1.04 10.81
N GLN A 26 -9.67 -1.38 11.96
CA GLN A 26 -8.86 -0.44 12.74
C GLN A 26 -7.70 0.12 11.90
N GLN A 27 -7.57 1.46 11.89
CA GLN A 27 -6.66 2.21 11.01
C GLN A 27 -5.32 2.61 11.65
N ASP A 28 -5.02 2.12 12.85
CA ASP A 28 -3.78 2.42 13.58
C ASP A 28 -2.51 1.99 12.80
N TYR A 29 -2.64 1.02 11.89
CA TYR A 29 -1.54 0.59 11.02
C TYR A 29 -1.10 1.64 10.01
N ARG A 30 -1.94 2.64 9.67
CA ARG A 30 -1.61 3.65 8.64
C ARG A 30 -0.34 4.41 9.00
N GLU A 31 -0.14 4.71 10.28
CA GLU A 31 1.06 5.40 10.76
C GLU A 31 2.32 4.53 10.55
N ARG A 32 2.26 3.26 10.97
CA ARG A 32 3.38 2.31 10.78
C ARG A 32 3.67 2.08 9.29
N MET A 33 2.64 2.05 8.46
CA MET A 33 2.75 1.97 7.01
C MET A 33 3.44 3.21 6.42
N ALA A 34 3.08 4.41 6.87
CA ALA A 34 3.73 5.65 6.41
C ALA A 34 5.23 5.65 6.72
N VAL A 35 5.64 5.16 7.89
CA VAL A 35 7.06 4.99 8.25
C VAL A 35 7.78 4.05 7.28
N LEU A 36 7.18 2.89 6.98
CA LEU A 36 7.75 1.93 6.03
C LEU A 36 7.87 2.50 4.61
N LEU A 37 6.85 3.22 4.13
CA LEU A 37 6.86 3.86 2.82
C LEU A 37 7.92 4.97 2.72
N LYS A 38 8.10 5.75 3.79
CA LYS A 38 9.19 6.71 3.90
C LYS A 38 10.55 6.02 3.78
N ALA A 39 10.74 4.88 4.43
CA ALA A 39 11.98 4.11 4.31
C ALA A 39 12.24 3.69 2.85
N PHE A 40 11.22 3.23 2.10
CA PHE A 40 11.39 2.94 0.66
C PHE A 40 11.82 4.17 -0.15
N HIS A 41 11.32 5.37 0.19
CA HIS A 41 11.75 6.60 -0.48
C HIS A 41 13.20 6.98 -0.18
N GLU A 42 13.70 6.63 1.00
CA GLU A 42 15.06 6.94 1.44
C GLU A 42 16.09 5.89 1.00
N LEU A 43 15.66 4.74 0.48
CA LEU A 43 16.57 3.70 0.00
C LEU A 43 17.42 4.18 -1.18
N PRO A 44 18.76 4.20 -1.03
CA PRO A 44 19.63 4.58 -2.13
C PRO A 44 19.51 3.55 -3.26
N ARG A 45 19.45 4.05 -4.50
CA ARG A 45 19.38 3.22 -5.73
C ARG A 45 18.14 2.31 -5.81
N LEU A 46 17.03 2.67 -5.16
CA LEU A 46 15.75 1.99 -5.41
C LEU A 46 15.33 2.21 -6.86
N THR A 47 15.39 1.15 -7.65
CA THR A 47 15.08 1.19 -9.09
C THR A 47 13.58 1.38 -9.32
N ALA A 48 13.20 1.76 -10.55
CA ALA A 48 11.79 1.83 -10.94
C ALA A 48 11.07 0.49 -10.74
N PHE A 49 11.72 -0.63 -11.10
CA PHE A 49 11.20 -1.97 -10.84
C PHE A 49 11.03 -2.23 -9.34
N GLY A 50 12.01 -1.84 -8.51
CA GLY A 50 11.92 -1.95 -7.06
C GLY A 50 10.74 -1.17 -6.48
N ARG A 51 10.45 0.04 -7.00
CA ARG A 51 9.26 0.82 -6.61
C ARG A 51 7.96 0.11 -6.98
N THR A 52 7.85 -0.42 -8.20
CA THR A 52 6.68 -1.20 -8.64
C THR A 52 6.48 -2.45 -7.80
N TYR A 53 7.57 -3.14 -7.45
CA TYR A 53 7.53 -4.32 -6.59
C TYR A 53 7.06 -3.96 -5.17
N ALA A 54 7.62 -2.92 -4.55
CA ALA A 54 7.19 -2.44 -3.24
C ALA A 54 5.71 -2.05 -3.25
N PHE A 55 5.23 -1.38 -4.30
CA PHE A 55 3.83 -1.00 -4.42
C PHE A 55 2.93 -2.24 -4.49
N SER A 56 3.28 -3.23 -5.33
CA SER A 56 2.56 -4.50 -5.45
C SER A 56 2.52 -5.30 -4.14
N LEU A 57 3.64 -5.32 -3.40
CA LEU A 57 3.72 -5.96 -2.09
C LEU A 57 2.77 -5.29 -1.07
N MET A 58 2.80 -3.96 -0.99
CA MET A 58 1.94 -3.22 -0.07
C MET A 58 0.45 -3.37 -0.42
N LEU A 59 0.11 -3.41 -1.72
CA LEU A 59 -1.26 -3.73 -2.15
C LEU A 59 -1.69 -5.12 -1.69
N THR A 60 -0.80 -6.11 -1.72
CA THR A 60 -1.13 -7.48 -1.26
C THR A 60 -1.54 -7.49 0.21
N PHE A 61 -0.82 -6.76 1.07
CA PHE A 61 -1.18 -6.65 2.48
C PHE A 61 -2.51 -5.91 2.70
N LEU A 62 -2.75 -4.81 1.99
CA LEU A 62 -4.00 -4.07 2.10
C LEU A 62 -5.22 -4.88 1.63
N LYS A 63 -5.10 -5.61 0.53
CA LYS A 63 -6.15 -6.51 0.06
C LYS A 63 -6.45 -7.63 1.05
N GLY A 64 -5.40 -8.20 1.66
CA GLY A 64 -5.57 -9.18 2.74
C GLY A 64 -6.37 -8.59 3.90
N ARG A 65 -6.11 -7.34 4.29
CA ARG A 65 -6.89 -6.67 5.34
C ARG A 65 -8.36 -6.47 4.97
N LEU A 66 -8.65 -6.07 3.74
CA LEU A 66 -10.03 -5.91 3.25
C LEU A 66 -10.80 -7.25 3.28
N GLN A 67 -10.15 -8.35 2.91
CA GLN A 67 -10.80 -9.66 2.80
C GLN A 67 -10.97 -10.38 4.15
N VAL A 68 -10.15 -10.06 5.15
CA VAL A 68 -10.21 -10.70 6.49
C VAL A 68 -11.37 -10.15 7.33
N ILE A 69 -11.88 -8.95 7.03
CA ILE A 69 -12.96 -8.33 7.81
C ILE A 69 -14.35 -8.76 7.33
N ASP A 70 -14.45 -9.21 6.07
CA ASP A 70 -15.69 -9.74 5.48
C ASP A 70 -15.94 -11.23 5.76
N HIS A 71 -15.10 -11.89 6.58
CA HIS A 71 -15.21 -13.33 6.92
C HIS A 71 -15.12 -13.62 8.41
#